data_AF-A0AA42LRZ8-F1
#
_entry.id   AF-A0AA42LRZ8-F1
#
_cell.length_a   1.000
_cell.length_b   1.000
_cell.length_c   1.000
_cell.angle_alpha   90.00
_cell.angle_beta   90.00
_cell.angle_gamma   90.00
#
_symmetry.space_group_name_H-M   'P 1'
#
loop_
_entity.id
_entity.type
_entity.pdbx_description
1 polymer ?
#
loop_
_entity_poly.entity_id
_entity_poly.type
_entity_poly.pdbx_seq_one_letter_code
_entity_poly.pdbx_strand_id
1 'polypeptide(L)'
;MLTKREPRVRKRLIGMLIGPCILAGCNAEPTYSGVSLITYNYTPWNLEPVRLSDTSGNVASSSTLAPGGGAGRVSCCYTFKGTEFTVKWSGGDPDLLRKNLYEGKFDEGKFKKETSIHFPATKIPGGDGTLILELHIYPDEHMELGLSRQLAGQVRIPIVDTARWLYEEYRNELVGYEHATQLKHVLAKVAKRAWMQYRIEGAEDMRGYMYLYFVVASDFDKDAEIAALLNDSTRKPGDFGRAVAALPAEKLARMKASGAPPGDKNV
;
A
#
# COMPACT_ATOMS: atom_id res chain seq x y z
N MET A 1 50.06 -19.84 83.66
CA MET A 1 48.85 -20.41 83.01
C MET A 1 48.54 -19.60 81.77
N LEU A 2 48.51 -20.27 80.63
CA LEU A 2 48.38 -19.71 79.28
C LEU A 2 46.91 -19.45 78.89
N THR A 3 46.74 -18.42 78.05
CA THR A 3 45.79 -18.24 76.93
C THR A 3 44.27 -18.18 77.14
N LYS A 4 43.66 -17.04 76.77
CA LYS A 4 42.89 -16.87 75.50
C LYS A 4 42.30 -15.44 75.33
N ARG A 5 42.63 -14.79 74.20
CA ARG A 5 41.78 -13.80 73.47
C ARG A 5 40.64 -14.58 72.78
N GLU A 6 39.44 -14.10 72.42
CA GLU A 6 38.83 -12.83 71.94
C GLU A 6 37.26 -13.08 72.00
N PRO A 7 36.30 -12.30 71.45
CA PRO A 7 36.29 -10.95 70.86
C PRO A 7 35.13 -10.03 71.34
N ARG A 8 35.18 -8.73 71.00
CA ARG A 8 34.02 -7.82 71.11
C ARG A 8 33.76 -7.15 69.76
N VAL A 9 32.58 -7.44 69.21
CA VAL A 9 32.06 -7.00 67.91
C VAL A 9 31.92 -5.47 67.86
N ARG A 10 32.56 -4.83 66.87
CA ARG A 10 32.25 -3.45 66.45
C ARG A 10 31.78 -3.47 64.99
N LYS A 11 30.48 -3.26 64.79
CA LYS A 11 29.87 -3.07 63.46
C LYS A 11 30.38 -1.75 62.88
N ARG A 12 31.09 -1.79 61.75
CA ARG A 12 31.37 -0.63 60.90
C ARG A 12 30.37 -0.67 59.73
N LEU A 13 29.52 0.36 59.61
CA LEU A 13 28.81 0.65 58.37
C LEU A 13 29.84 1.18 57.36
N ILE A 14 30.00 0.49 56.23
CA ILE A 14 30.61 1.04 55.02
C ILE A 14 29.48 1.12 54.00
N GLY A 15 29.04 2.34 53.71
CA GLY A 15 28.10 2.61 52.63
C GLY A 15 28.81 2.47 51.30
N MET A 16 28.39 1.49 50.51
CA MET A 16 28.83 1.33 49.12
C MET A 16 27.87 2.13 48.23
N LEU A 17 28.35 3.24 47.66
CA LEU A 17 27.67 3.92 46.57
C LEU A 17 27.69 3.00 45.34
N ILE A 18 26.54 2.41 45.02
CA ILE A 18 26.32 1.75 43.74
C ILE A 18 25.92 2.86 42.75
N GLY A 19 26.85 3.23 41.87
CA GLY A 19 26.57 4.12 40.75
C GLY A 19 25.60 3.43 39.77
N PRO A 20 24.61 4.14 39.22
CA PRO A 20 23.71 3.57 38.23
C PRO A 20 24.47 3.41 36.90
N CYS A 21 24.77 2.16 36.53
CA CYS A 21 25.12 1.82 35.15
C CYS A 21 23.89 2.06 34.27
N ILE A 22 23.91 3.14 33.48
CA ILE A 22 22.95 3.37 32.40
C ILE A 22 23.25 2.32 31.33
N LEU A 23 22.43 1.27 31.28
CA LEU A 23 22.36 0.34 30.15
C LEU A 23 21.75 1.10 28.97
N ALA A 24 22.58 1.83 28.21
CA ALA A 24 22.23 2.14 26.83
C ALA A 24 22.15 0.80 26.09
N GLY A 25 20.93 0.30 25.88
CA GLY A 25 20.71 -0.92 25.13
C GLY A 25 21.25 -0.75 23.71
N CYS A 26 22.36 -1.41 23.41
CA CYS A 26 22.76 -1.69 22.03
C CYS A 26 21.67 -2.58 21.42
N ASN A 27 20.65 -1.97 20.82
CA ASN A 27 19.78 -2.70 19.92
C ASN A 27 20.62 -3.01 18.68
N ALA A 28 21.06 -4.26 18.55
CA ALA A 28 21.68 -4.74 17.33
C ALA A 28 20.75 -4.47 16.15
N GLU A 29 21.31 -4.06 15.01
CA GLU A 29 20.51 -3.84 13.82
C GLU A 29 19.72 -5.11 13.44
N PRO A 30 18.42 -4.97 13.09
CA PRO A 30 17.61 -6.12 12.75
C PRO A 30 18.18 -6.82 11.51
N THR A 31 18.08 -8.14 11.48
CA THR A 31 18.39 -8.96 10.31
C THR A 31 17.17 -9.78 9.95
N TYR A 32 16.72 -9.66 8.70
CA TYR A 32 15.58 -10.37 8.14
C TYR A 32 16.09 -11.39 7.13
N SER A 33 16.29 -12.63 7.56
CA SER A 33 16.85 -13.71 6.74
C SER A 33 15.79 -14.64 6.19
N GLY A 34 16.05 -15.22 5.01
CA GLY A 34 15.17 -16.19 4.38
C GLY A 34 13.84 -15.58 3.93
N VAL A 35 13.83 -14.28 3.62
CA VAL A 35 12.60 -13.57 3.25
C VAL A 35 12.33 -13.67 1.75
N SER A 36 11.06 -13.75 1.42
CA SER A 36 10.54 -13.53 0.07
C SER A 36 10.07 -12.10 -0.09
N LEU A 37 10.28 -11.48 -1.25
CA LEU A 37 9.76 -10.15 -1.55
C LEU A 37 8.44 -10.26 -2.31
N ILE A 38 7.42 -9.52 -1.85
CA ILE A 38 6.21 -9.23 -2.62
C ILE A 38 6.06 -7.72 -2.74
N THR A 39 5.82 -7.24 -3.95
CA THR A 39 5.54 -5.82 -4.21
C THR A 39 4.10 -5.64 -4.66
N TYR A 40 3.41 -4.68 -4.06
CA TYR A 40 2.04 -4.28 -4.37
C TYR A 40 2.04 -2.90 -5.04
N ASN A 41 1.58 -2.83 -6.29
CA ASN A 41 1.52 -1.59 -7.05
C ASN A 41 0.10 -1.01 -7.07
N TYR A 42 -0.20 -0.05 -6.20
CA TYR A 42 -1.47 0.68 -6.18
C TYR A 42 -1.44 1.96 -7.04
N THR A 43 -0.33 2.24 -7.73
CA THR A 43 -0.23 3.37 -8.65
C THR A 43 -1.01 3.09 -9.95
N PRO A 44 -1.36 4.14 -10.73
CA PRO A 44 -1.91 3.96 -12.07
C PRO A 44 -0.87 3.53 -13.12
N TRP A 45 0.40 3.35 -12.72
CA TRP A 45 1.52 3.12 -13.63
C TRP A 45 1.77 1.63 -13.84
N ASN A 46 2.19 1.26 -15.05
CA ASN A 46 2.81 -0.04 -15.27
C ASN A 46 4.28 0.06 -14.88
N LEU A 47 4.71 -0.68 -13.87
CA LEU A 47 6.06 -0.62 -13.33
C LEU A 47 6.96 -1.68 -13.94
N GLU A 48 8.20 -1.27 -14.23
CA GLU A 48 9.33 -2.18 -14.42
C GLU A 48 9.69 -2.85 -13.08
N PRO A 49 10.54 -3.89 -13.07
CA PRO A 49 11.02 -4.51 -11.85
C PRO A 49 11.51 -3.49 -10.82
N VAL A 50 10.84 -3.47 -9.66
CA VAL A 50 11.18 -2.61 -8.54
C VAL A 50 12.33 -3.25 -7.77
N ARG A 51 13.40 -2.49 -7.54
CA ARG A 51 14.57 -2.92 -6.77
C ARG A 51 14.51 -2.35 -5.36
N LEU A 52 14.60 -3.23 -4.37
CA LEU A 52 14.73 -2.89 -2.96
C LEU A 52 16.15 -3.25 -2.49
N SER A 53 16.83 -2.32 -1.84
CA SER A 53 18.16 -2.55 -1.27
C SER A 53 18.28 -2.03 0.15
N ASP A 54 19.07 -2.70 0.98
CA ASP A 54 19.50 -2.16 2.28
C ASP A 54 20.85 -1.44 2.20
N THR A 55 21.27 -0.83 3.31
CA THR A 55 22.57 -0.13 3.43
C THR A 55 23.78 -1.08 3.41
N SER A 56 23.56 -2.38 3.64
CA SER A 56 24.58 -3.42 3.55
C SER A 56 24.82 -3.91 2.12
N GLY A 57 24.07 -3.40 1.14
CA GLY A 57 24.19 -3.76 -0.27
C GLY A 57 23.42 -5.02 -0.67
N ASN A 58 22.57 -5.56 0.20
CA ASN A 58 21.67 -6.66 -0.19
C ASN A 58 20.56 -6.10 -1.08
N VAL A 59 20.18 -6.84 -2.12
CA VAL A 59 19.21 -6.39 -3.13
C VAL A 59 18.19 -7.48 -3.44
N ALA A 60 16.92 -7.12 -3.49
CA ALA A 60 15.85 -7.91 -4.08
C ALA A 60 15.19 -7.14 -5.23
N SER A 61 14.55 -7.89 -6.13
CA SER A 61 13.79 -7.32 -7.24
C SER A 61 12.43 -7.99 -7.37
N SER A 62 11.40 -7.21 -7.70
CA SER A 62 10.10 -7.71 -8.10
C SER A 62 10.09 -8.14 -9.57
N SER A 63 8.98 -8.70 -10.04
CA SER A 63 8.64 -8.73 -11.48
C SER A 63 8.15 -7.35 -11.96
N THR A 64 7.83 -7.22 -13.24
CA THR A 64 6.98 -6.11 -13.70
C THR A 64 5.63 -6.13 -12.97
N LEU A 65 5.04 -4.96 -12.75
CA LEU A 65 3.81 -4.80 -11.96
C LEU A 65 2.82 -3.94 -12.73
N ALA A 66 1.74 -4.56 -13.20
CA ALA A 66 0.61 -3.82 -13.75
C ALA A 66 -0.10 -3.01 -12.64
N PRO A 67 -0.85 -1.96 -12.98
CA PRO A 67 -1.70 -1.27 -12.03
C PRO A 67 -2.69 -2.24 -11.37
N GLY A 68 -2.90 -2.06 -10.06
CA GLY A 68 -4.09 -2.56 -9.38
C GLY A 68 -3.87 -3.37 -8.11
N GLY A 69 -2.68 -3.31 -7.52
CA GLY A 69 -2.38 -3.91 -6.23
C GLY A 69 -2.18 -5.42 -6.27
N GLY A 70 -2.11 -6.04 -7.45
CA GLY A 70 -1.78 -7.47 -7.57
C GLY A 70 -0.32 -7.72 -7.19
N ALA A 71 -0.08 -8.73 -6.35
CA ALA A 71 1.26 -9.17 -5.99
C ALA A 71 2.04 -9.56 -7.25
N GLY A 72 3.23 -8.99 -7.43
CA GLY A 72 4.21 -9.52 -8.39
C GLY A 72 4.58 -10.98 -8.08
N ARG A 73 5.41 -11.59 -8.92
CA ARG A 73 5.96 -12.91 -8.58
C ARG A 73 6.74 -12.82 -7.26
N VAL A 74 6.48 -13.77 -6.36
CA VAL A 74 7.26 -13.96 -5.14
C VAL A 74 8.68 -14.36 -5.54
N SER A 75 9.65 -13.47 -5.30
CA SER A 75 11.07 -13.79 -5.42
C SER A 75 11.61 -14.15 -4.03
N CYS A 76 12.48 -15.16 -3.92
CA CYS A 76 12.83 -15.75 -2.64
C CYS A 76 14.31 -15.75 -2.30
N CYS A 77 14.51 -16.00 -0.99
CA CYS A 77 15.74 -16.26 -0.25
C CYS A 77 16.67 -15.06 -0.06
N TYR A 78 16.08 -13.89 0.21
CA TYR A 78 16.86 -12.70 0.53
C TYR A 78 17.20 -12.63 2.02
N THR A 79 18.28 -11.90 2.31
CA THR A 79 18.63 -11.44 3.65
C THR A 79 18.77 -9.94 3.60
N PHE A 80 18.08 -9.24 4.49
CA PHE A 80 18.19 -7.79 4.66
C PHE A 80 18.65 -7.44 6.06
N LYS A 81 19.31 -6.29 6.20
CA LYS A 81 19.86 -5.79 7.47
C LYS A 81 19.49 -4.32 7.67
N GLY A 82 19.34 -3.94 8.93
CA GLY A 82 19.10 -2.56 9.32
C GLY A 82 17.66 -2.11 9.09
N THR A 83 17.46 -0.81 9.23
CA THR A 83 16.13 -0.16 9.15
C THR A 83 15.99 0.77 7.96
N GLU A 84 17.07 1.02 7.23
CA GLU A 84 17.07 1.94 6.09
C GLU A 84 17.11 1.16 4.78
N PHE A 85 16.15 1.46 3.91
CA PHE A 85 16.02 0.83 2.61
C PHE A 85 15.91 1.87 1.50
N THR A 86 16.41 1.51 0.32
CA THR A 86 16.28 2.30 -0.90
C THR A 86 15.47 1.51 -1.91
N VAL A 87 14.45 2.15 -2.49
CA VAL A 87 13.62 1.61 -3.57
C VAL A 87 13.93 2.34 -4.86
N LYS A 88 14.42 1.60 -5.86
CA LYS A 88 14.58 2.07 -7.23
C LYS A 88 13.46 1.52 -8.08
N TRP A 89 12.73 2.41 -8.75
CA TRP A 89 11.55 2.04 -9.52
C TRP A 89 11.36 2.93 -10.74
N SER A 90 10.74 2.37 -11.76
CA SER A 90 10.46 3.02 -13.04
C SER A 90 9.18 2.46 -13.62
N GLY A 91 8.58 3.23 -14.52
CA GLY A 91 7.33 2.84 -15.14
C GLY A 91 6.78 3.94 -16.01
N GLY A 92 5.54 3.79 -16.44
CA GLY A 92 4.84 4.78 -17.25
C GLY A 92 3.35 4.48 -17.35
N ASP A 93 2.63 5.38 -18.02
CA ASP A 93 1.22 5.18 -18.33
C ASP A 93 1.06 3.93 -19.24
N PRO A 94 0.24 2.94 -18.86
CA PRO A 94 0.13 1.69 -19.61
C PRO A 94 -0.25 1.87 -21.08
N ASP A 95 -1.12 2.84 -21.39
CA ASP A 95 -1.63 3.07 -22.74
C ASP A 95 -0.60 3.83 -23.57
N LEU A 96 0.09 4.81 -22.97
CA LEU A 96 1.21 5.49 -23.61
C LEU A 96 2.37 4.53 -23.91
N LEU A 97 2.75 3.69 -22.94
CA LEU A 97 3.81 2.70 -23.13
C LEU A 97 3.47 1.70 -24.24
N ARG A 98 2.21 1.24 -24.29
CA ARG A 98 1.73 0.37 -25.37
C ARG A 98 1.83 1.06 -26.73
N LYS A 99 1.36 2.31 -26.84
CA LYS A 99 1.47 3.10 -28.07
C LYS A 99 2.92 3.26 -28.50
N ASN A 100 3.77 3.72 -27.60
CA ASN A 100 5.18 3.98 -27.85
C ASN A 100 5.96 2.72 -28.23
N LEU A 101 5.57 1.54 -27.72
CA LEU A 101 6.15 0.26 -28.13
C LEU A 101 5.96 0.00 -29.64
N TYR A 102 4.76 0.25 -30.18
CA TYR A 102 4.47 0.05 -31.60
C TYR A 102 5.15 1.09 -32.51
N GLU A 103 5.52 2.24 -31.95
CA GLU A 103 6.21 3.32 -32.66
C GLU A 103 7.75 3.25 -32.52
N GLY A 104 8.29 2.24 -31.83
CA GLY A 104 9.73 2.10 -31.59
C GLY A 104 10.31 3.09 -30.59
N LYS A 105 9.47 3.70 -29.75
CA LYS A 105 9.78 4.79 -28.81
C LYS A 105 9.54 4.39 -27.35
N PHE A 106 9.67 3.10 -27.02
CA PHE A 106 9.22 2.55 -25.73
C PHE A 106 9.77 3.28 -24.49
N ASP A 107 10.96 3.87 -24.58
CA ASP A 107 11.56 4.61 -23.47
C ASP A 107 11.00 6.04 -23.28
N GLU A 108 10.30 6.58 -24.29
CA GLU A 108 9.55 7.83 -24.15
C GLU A 108 8.35 7.63 -23.22
N GLY A 109 8.13 8.56 -22.30
CA GLY A 109 7.02 8.48 -21.33
C GLY A 109 7.29 7.61 -20.11
N LYS A 110 8.50 7.04 -19.98
CA LYS A 110 8.93 6.39 -18.74
C LYS A 110 9.50 7.39 -17.74
N PHE A 111 9.21 7.18 -16.47
CA PHE A 111 9.91 7.82 -15.37
C PHE A 111 10.90 6.86 -14.70
N LYS A 112 11.89 7.40 -14.01
CA LYS A 112 12.81 6.68 -13.12
C LYS A 112 12.90 7.44 -11.80
N LYS A 113 12.74 6.73 -10.69
CA LYS A 113 12.67 7.30 -9.34
C LYS A 113 13.45 6.46 -8.36
N GLU A 114 13.87 7.14 -7.30
CA GLU A 114 14.50 6.53 -6.13
C GLU A 114 13.81 7.08 -4.88
N THR A 115 13.53 6.20 -3.91
CA THR A 115 12.81 6.55 -2.69
C THR A 115 13.47 5.85 -1.51
N SER A 116 13.87 6.60 -0.49
CA SER A 116 14.33 6.04 0.78
C SER A 116 13.14 5.79 1.70
N ILE A 117 13.13 4.63 2.35
CA ILE A 117 12.09 4.24 3.30
C ILE A 117 12.72 3.70 4.59
N HIS A 118 12.16 4.14 5.70
CA HIS A 118 12.51 3.65 7.03
C HIS A 118 11.56 2.50 7.40
N PHE A 119 12.13 1.34 7.70
CA PHE A 119 11.43 0.19 8.24
C PHE A 119 11.94 -0.09 9.66
N PRO A 120 11.19 0.30 10.71
CA PRO A 120 11.66 0.15 12.08
C PRO A 120 11.93 -1.32 12.40
N ALA A 121 12.76 -1.57 13.42
CA ALA A 121 13.05 -2.91 13.90
C ALA A 121 11.74 -3.64 14.25
N THR A 122 11.30 -4.52 13.35
CA THR A 122 9.98 -5.13 13.40
C THR A 122 10.10 -6.57 13.84
N LYS A 123 9.28 -6.97 14.81
CA LYS A 123 9.25 -8.34 15.29
C LYS A 123 8.81 -9.27 14.15
N ILE A 124 9.61 -10.30 13.89
CA ILE A 124 9.27 -11.32 12.90
C ILE A 124 7.98 -12.04 13.33
N PRO A 125 6.94 -12.11 12.47
CA PRO A 125 5.73 -12.85 12.77
C PRO A 125 6.03 -14.35 12.94
N GLY A 126 5.45 -14.93 13.99
CA GLY A 126 5.53 -16.37 14.25
C GLY A 126 4.76 -17.20 13.23
N GLY A 127 5.04 -18.51 13.20
CA GLY A 127 4.40 -19.47 12.29
C GLY A 127 5.34 -20.03 11.23
N ASP A 128 4.90 -21.10 10.57
CA ASP A 128 5.74 -21.95 9.71
C ASP A 128 5.71 -21.55 8.22
N GLY A 129 4.85 -20.59 7.85
CA GLY A 129 4.77 -20.08 6.48
C GLY A 129 6.04 -19.33 6.05
N THR A 130 6.21 -19.11 4.75
CA THR A 130 7.31 -18.28 4.23
C THR A 130 7.27 -16.90 4.85
N LEU A 131 8.41 -16.40 5.33
CA LEU A 131 8.52 -15.01 5.77
C LEU A 131 8.51 -14.10 4.54
N ILE A 132 7.57 -13.18 4.47
CA ILE A 132 7.39 -12.27 3.35
C ILE A 132 7.70 -10.86 3.82
N LEU A 133 8.59 -10.21 3.09
CA LEU A 133 8.77 -8.77 3.11
C LEU A 133 7.87 -8.16 2.03
N GLU A 134 6.92 -7.34 2.46
CA GLU A 134 5.94 -6.71 1.60
C GLU A 134 6.35 -5.27 1.33
N LEU A 135 6.41 -4.87 0.06
CA LEU A 135 6.58 -3.48 -0.35
C LEU A 135 5.27 -2.98 -0.94
N HIS A 136 4.60 -2.07 -0.25
CA HIS A 136 3.39 -1.41 -0.74
C HIS A 136 3.76 -0.07 -1.37
N ILE A 137 3.38 0.12 -2.63
CA ILE A 137 3.55 1.38 -3.37
C ILE A 137 2.17 1.98 -3.59
N TYR A 138 1.88 3.08 -2.89
CA TYR A 138 0.55 3.69 -2.85
C TYR A 138 0.29 4.66 -4.01
N PRO A 139 -0.98 5.06 -4.24
CA PRO A 139 -1.32 5.90 -5.40
C PRO A 139 -0.66 7.28 -5.41
N ASP A 140 -0.33 7.81 -4.24
CA ASP A 140 0.42 9.05 -4.00
C ASP A 140 1.94 8.82 -3.89
N GLU A 141 2.39 7.62 -4.25
CA GLU A 141 3.78 7.18 -4.31
C GLU A 141 4.48 7.04 -2.96
N HIS A 142 3.77 7.22 -1.83
CA HIS A 142 4.33 6.81 -0.56
C HIS A 142 4.51 5.28 -0.54
N MET A 143 5.49 4.82 0.22
CA MET A 143 5.86 3.41 0.26
C MET A 143 6.00 2.93 1.69
N GLU A 144 5.52 1.71 1.92
CA GLU A 144 5.59 1.07 3.23
C GLU A 144 6.12 -0.35 3.12
N LEU A 145 6.93 -0.74 4.11
CA LEU A 145 7.36 -2.12 4.29
C LEU A 145 6.53 -2.81 5.38
N GLY A 146 6.26 -4.09 5.18
CA GLY A 146 5.57 -4.96 6.13
C GLY A 146 6.19 -6.35 6.19
N LEU A 147 5.97 -7.06 7.29
CA LEU A 147 6.32 -8.47 7.42
C LEU A 147 5.08 -9.32 7.64
N SER A 148 4.99 -10.43 6.89
CA SER A 148 3.88 -11.36 6.98
C SER A 148 4.34 -12.80 6.80
N ARG A 149 3.48 -13.74 7.22
CA ARG A 149 3.57 -15.18 6.88
C ARG A 149 2.45 -15.60 5.92
N GLN A 150 1.62 -14.66 5.50
CA GLN A 150 0.44 -14.89 4.66
C GLN A 150 0.75 -14.48 3.22
N LEU A 151 0.67 -15.42 2.28
CA LEU A 151 0.89 -15.17 0.85
C LEU A 151 -0.29 -14.45 0.16
N ALA A 152 -1.47 -14.47 0.77
CA ALA A 152 -2.70 -13.93 0.20
C ALA A 152 -3.40 -12.96 1.17
N GLY A 153 -4.29 -12.12 0.63
CA GLY A 153 -5.15 -11.24 1.42
C GLY A 153 -4.50 -9.94 1.91
N GLN A 154 -3.28 -9.62 1.49
CA GLN A 154 -2.55 -8.42 1.92
C GLN A 154 -2.80 -7.20 1.02
N VAL A 155 -3.71 -7.33 0.05
CA VAL A 155 -4.08 -6.24 -0.85
C VAL A 155 -4.87 -5.21 -0.04
N ARG A 156 -4.27 -4.03 0.19
CA ARG A 156 -4.90 -2.95 0.97
C ARG A 156 -5.92 -2.16 0.15
N ILE A 157 -5.61 -1.92 -1.12
CA ILE A 157 -6.48 -1.18 -2.05
C ILE A 157 -6.95 -2.14 -3.17
N PRO A 158 -8.24 -2.50 -3.23
CA PRO A 158 -8.75 -3.60 -4.04
C PRO A 158 -9.10 -3.15 -5.47
N ILE A 159 -8.14 -2.58 -6.19
CA ILE A 159 -8.35 -2.04 -7.55
C ILE A 159 -8.75 -3.17 -8.53
N VAL A 160 -8.02 -4.29 -8.53
CA VAL A 160 -8.33 -5.45 -9.41
C VAL A 160 -9.70 -6.03 -9.09
N ASP A 161 -9.99 -6.26 -7.81
CA ASP A 161 -11.27 -6.84 -7.39
C ASP A 161 -12.45 -5.91 -7.65
N THR A 162 -12.26 -4.60 -7.50
CA THR A 162 -13.29 -3.61 -7.83
C THR A 162 -13.51 -3.52 -9.33
N ALA A 163 -12.45 -3.55 -10.15
CA ALA A 163 -12.59 -3.56 -11.61
C ALA A 163 -13.33 -4.80 -12.10
N ARG A 164 -13.01 -5.97 -11.52
CA ARG A 164 -13.71 -7.23 -11.82
C ARG A 164 -15.19 -7.15 -11.45
N TRP A 165 -15.50 -6.76 -10.22
CA TRP A 165 -16.88 -6.59 -9.75
C TRP A 165 -17.67 -5.60 -10.63
N LEU A 166 -17.09 -4.44 -10.93
CA LEU A 166 -17.73 -3.42 -11.77
C LEU A 166 -18.04 -3.94 -13.17
N TYR A 167 -17.11 -4.70 -13.76
CA TYR A 167 -17.28 -5.29 -15.08
C TYR A 167 -18.24 -6.50 -15.11
N GLU A 168 -18.36 -7.23 -14.01
CA GLU A 168 -19.30 -8.35 -13.87
C GLU A 168 -20.74 -7.85 -13.68
N GLU A 169 -20.95 -6.89 -12.78
CA GLU A 169 -22.28 -6.39 -12.41
C GLU A 169 -22.84 -5.36 -13.39
N TYR A 170 -21.99 -4.49 -13.96
CA TYR A 170 -22.43 -3.31 -14.72
C TYR A 170 -21.91 -3.27 -16.14
N ARG A 171 -21.54 -4.41 -16.74
CA ARG A 171 -20.94 -4.48 -18.08
C ARG A 171 -21.67 -3.64 -19.14
N ASN A 172 -23.00 -3.70 -19.15
CA ASN A 172 -23.82 -3.03 -20.15
C ASN A 172 -23.77 -1.50 -20.04
N GLU A 173 -23.43 -0.98 -18.87
CA GLU A 173 -23.31 0.46 -18.60
C GLU A 173 -21.90 1.01 -18.89
N LEU A 174 -20.90 0.13 -18.98
CA LEU A 174 -19.51 0.48 -19.26
C LEU A 174 -19.26 0.68 -20.76
N VAL A 175 -20.17 1.38 -21.43
CA VAL A 175 -20.09 1.67 -22.86
C VAL A 175 -18.82 2.46 -23.15
N GLY A 176 -18.04 1.98 -24.13
CA GLY A 176 -16.75 2.55 -24.49
C GLY A 176 -15.54 1.88 -23.83
N TYR A 177 -15.74 0.91 -22.93
CA TYR A 177 -14.66 0.04 -22.44
C TYR A 177 -14.69 -1.30 -23.19
N GLU A 178 -13.68 -1.56 -24.02
CA GLU A 178 -13.64 -2.77 -24.86
C GLU A 178 -13.42 -4.05 -24.06
N HIS A 179 -12.67 -3.95 -22.96
CA HIS A 179 -12.36 -5.09 -22.09
C HIS A 179 -11.93 -4.64 -20.68
N ALA A 180 -12.03 -5.56 -19.71
CA ALA A 180 -11.73 -5.30 -18.30
C ALA A 180 -10.33 -4.71 -18.04
N THR A 181 -9.33 -5.02 -18.88
CA THR A 181 -7.98 -4.43 -18.74
C THR A 181 -7.97 -2.92 -18.99
N GLN A 182 -8.74 -2.43 -19.98
CA GLN A 182 -8.83 -1.00 -20.29
C GLN A 182 -9.56 -0.27 -19.17
N LEU A 183 -10.64 -0.87 -18.66
CA LEU A 183 -11.35 -0.38 -17.49
C LEU A 183 -10.42 -0.26 -16.29
N LYS A 184 -9.61 -1.30 -16.03
CA LYS A 184 -8.66 -1.31 -14.91
C LYS A 184 -7.63 -0.18 -14.98
N HIS A 185 -7.13 0.17 -16.17
CA HIS A 185 -6.18 1.28 -16.32
C HIS A 185 -6.79 2.61 -15.90
N VAL A 186 -8.01 2.90 -16.37
CA VAL A 186 -8.73 4.13 -15.98
C VAL A 186 -9.12 4.07 -14.50
N LEU A 187 -9.63 2.93 -14.02
CA LEU A 187 -10.00 2.74 -12.62
C LEU A 187 -8.82 2.96 -11.68
N ALA A 188 -7.59 2.57 -12.04
CA ALA A 188 -6.41 2.86 -11.22
C ALA A 188 -6.11 4.37 -11.11
N LYS A 189 -6.36 5.16 -12.18
CA LYS A 189 -6.25 6.63 -12.14
C LYS A 189 -7.33 7.24 -11.24
N VAL A 190 -8.56 6.75 -11.36
CA VAL A 190 -9.68 7.16 -10.50
C VAL A 190 -9.42 6.76 -9.04
N ALA A 191 -8.81 5.59 -8.79
CA ALA A 191 -8.47 5.12 -7.45
C ALA A 191 -7.41 6.03 -6.81
N LYS A 192 -6.44 6.52 -7.60
CA LYS A 192 -5.52 7.55 -7.15
C LYS A 192 -6.23 8.82 -6.71
N ARG A 193 -7.21 9.31 -7.48
CA ARG A 193 -8.03 10.47 -7.09
C ARG A 193 -8.77 10.20 -5.78
N ALA A 194 -9.46 9.05 -5.68
CA ALA A 194 -10.21 8.66 -4.49
C ALA A 194 -9.33 8.55 -3.24
N TRP A 195 -8.12 8.01 -3.39
CA TRP A 195 -7.10 7.98 -2.35
C TRP A 195 -6.65 9.39 -1.95
N MET A 196 -6.22 10.19 -2.93
CA MET A 196 -5.64 11.51 -2.69
C MET A 196 -6.61 12.49 -2.04
N GLN A 197 -7.88 12.44 -2.46
CA GLN A 197 -8.90 13.39 -2.00
C GLN A 197 -9.63 12.90 -0.76
N TYR A 198 -9.90 11.59 -0.66
CA TYR A 198 -10.88 11.06 0.30
C TYR A 198 -10.37 9.87 1.13
N ARG A 199 -9.09 9.48 0.96
CA ARG A 199 -8.48 8.28 1.60
C ARG A 199 -9.30 7.00 1.38
N ILE A 200 -9.77 6.88 0.13
CA ILE A 200 -10.25 5.70 -0.61
C ILE A 200 -9.48 4.38 -0.44
N GLU A 201 -9.72 3.55 0.59
CA GLU A 201 -8.99 2.27 0.73
C GLU A 201 -9.87 1.02 0.64
N GLY A 202 -10.85 0.90 1.52
CA GLY A 202 -11.61 -0.33 1.72
C GLY A 202 -12.47 -0.73 0.52
N ALA A 203 -12.71 -2.04 0.37
CA ALA A 203 -13.44 -2.60 -0.76
C ALA A 203 -14.86 -2.04 -0.93
N GLU A 204 -15.58 -1.87 0.16
CA GLU A 204 -16.97 -1.37 0.13
C GLU A 204 -17.03 0.09 -0.35
N ASP A 205 -16.19 0.97 0.21
CA ASP A 205 -16.11 2.37 -0.21
C ASP A 205 -15.58 2.50 -1.64
N MET A 206 -14.56 1.71 -2.01
CA MET A 206 -13.99 1.70 -3.35
C MET A 206 -15.05 1.30 -4.39
N ARG A 207 -15.87 0.27 -4.10
CA ARG A 207 -16.97 -0.12 -4.98
C ARG A 207 -18.03 0.97 -5.11
N GLY A 208 -18.44 1.60 -4.00
CA GLY A 208 -19.37 2.73 -4.04
C GLY A 208 -18.84 3.90 -4.88
N TYR A 209 -17.56 4.25 -4.71
CA TYR A 209 -16.92 5.34 -5.45
C TYR A 209 -16.84 5.04 -6.93
N MET A 210 -16.41 3.82 -7.28
CA MET A 210 -16.28 3.41 -8.68
C MET A 210 -17.65 3.24 -9.35
N TYR A 211 -18.68 2.78 -8.63
CA TYR A 211 -20.04 2.74 -9.16
C TYR A 211 -20.53 4.13 -9.54
N LEU A 212 -20.42 5.11 -8.65
CA LEU A 212 -20.85 6.47 -8.96
C LEU A 212 -20.06 7.04 -10.15
N TYR A 213 -18.74 6.86 -10.17
CA TYR A 213 -17.90 7.36 -11.25
C TYR A 213 -18.20 6.71 -12.61
N PHE A 214 -18.24 5.38 -12.67
CA PHE A 214 -18.28 4.62 -13.93
C PHE A 214 -19.68 4.30 -14.44
N VAL A 215 -20.72 4.41 -13.59
CA VAL A 215 -22.10 4.01 -13.95
C VAL A 215 -23.09 5.16 -13.85
N VAL A 216 -22.85 6.11 -12.94
CA VAL A 216 -23.78 7.22 -12.65
C VAL A 216 -23.32 8.50 -13.35
N ALA A 217 -22.28 9.15 -12.85
CA ALA A 217 -21.73 10.38 -13.42
C ALA A 217 -20.27 10.54 -12.97
N SER A 218 -19.35 10.89 -13.86
CA SER A 218 -17.92 11.03 -13.52
C SER A 218 -17.61 12.23 -12.60
N ASP A 219 -18.55 13.17 -12.49
CA ASP A 219 -18.51 14.33 -11.59
C ASP A 219 -19.56 14.26 -10.46
N PHE A 220 -19.93 13.03 -10.07
CA PHE A 220 -20.89 12.76 -9.00
C PHE A 220 -20.58 13.49 -7.68
N ASP A 221 -19.31 13.80 -7.42
CA ASP A 221 -18.85 14.48 -6.21
C ASP A 221 -19.14 15.99 -6.21
N LYS A 222 -19.81 16.51 -7.25
CA LYS A 222 -20.45 17.84 -7.24
C LYS A 222 -21.81 17.84 -6.54
N ASP A 223 -22.46 16.69 -6.37
CA ASP A 223 -23.68 16.59 -5.55
C ASP A 223 -23.34 16.91 -4.09
N ALA A 224 -24.03 17.89 -3.50
CA ALA A 224 -23.66 18.41 -2.18
C ALA A 224 -23.73 17.35 -1.07
N GLU A 225 -24.67 16.41 -1.14
CA GLU A 225 -24.80 15.36 -0.14
C GLU A 225 -23.69 14.31 -0.28
N ILE A 226 -23.34 13.95 -1.52
CA ILE A 226 -22.22 13.04 -1.77
C ILE A 226 -20.88 13.69 -1.40
N ALA A 227 -20.69 14.96 -1.73
CA ALA A 227 -19.52 15.72 -1.34
C ALA A 227 -19.38 15.80 0.18
N ALA A 228 -20.47 16.07 0.90
CA ALA A 228 -20.47 16.11 2.37
C ALA A 228 -20.03 14.76 2.97
N LEU A 229 -20.54 13.66 2.43
CA LEU A 229 -20.18 12.31 2.88
C LEU A 229 -18.72 11.95 2.59
N LEU A 230 -18.20 12.32 1.42
CA LEU A 230 -16.80 12.07 1.04
C LEU A 230 -15.81 12.86 1.92
N ASN A 231 -16.18 14.09 2.29
CA ASN A 231 -15.35 15.00 3.06
C ASN A 231 -15.51 14.86 4.59
N ASP A 232 -16.42 13.99 5.05
CA ASP A 232 -16.57 13.71 6.48
C ASP A 232 -15.33 12.98 7.02
N SER A 233 -14.56 13.67 7.86
CA SER A 233 -13.35 13.15 8.49
C SER A 233 -13.64 12.12 9.60
N THR A 234 -14.89 11.99 10.03
CA THR A 234 -15.34 11.02 11.03
C THR A 234 -15.83 9.71 10.42
N ARG A 235 -15.91 9.65 9.09
CA ARG A 235 -16.34 8.49 8.33
C ARG A 235 -15.50 7.26 8.66
N LYS A 236 -16.16 6.14 8.93
CA LYS A 236 -15.52 4.83 9.13
C LYS A 236 -15.39 4.08 7.80
N PRO A 237 -14.44 3.15 7.69
CA PRO A 237 -14.36 2.27 6.52
C PRO A 237 -15.72 1.62 6.20
N GLY A 238 -16.16 1.75 4.95
CA GLY A 238 -17.40 1.18 4.43
C GLY A 238 -18.63 2.08 4.56
N ASP A 239 -18.58 3.17 5.35
CA ASP A 239 -19.72 4.08 5.50
C ASP A 239 -20.13 4.73 4.17
N PHE A 240 -19.15 5.07 3.32
CA PHE A 240 -19.44 5.67 2.02
C PHE A 240 -20.14 4.66 1.11
N GLY A 241 -19.58 3.45 0.99
CA GLY A 241 -20.16 2.39 0.17
C GLY A 241 -21.58 2.01 0.58
N ARG A 242 -21.84 1.91 1.89
CA ARG A 242 -23.20 1.66 2.41
C ARG A 242 -24.17 2.78 2.09
N ALA A 243 -23.76 4.03 2.26
CA ALA A 243 -24.59 5.17 1.94
C ALA A 243 -24.93 5.21 0.44
N VAL A 244 -23.94 4.95 -0.44
CA VAL A 244 -24.18 4.83 -1.89
C VAL A 244 -25.17 3.71 -2.21
N ALA A 245 -25.04 2.55 -1.58
CA ALA A 245 -25.96 1.43 -1.77
C ALA A 245 -27.40 1.72 -1.29
N ALA A 246 -27.56 2.66 -0.35
CA ALA A 246 -28.85 3.09 0.18
C ALA A 246 -29.47 4.27 -0.58
N LEU A 247 -28.79 4.84 -1.59
CA LEU A 247 -29.31 5.98 -2.34
C LEU A 247 -30.60 5.60 -3.10
N PRO A 248 -31.64 6.44 -3.06
CA PRO A 248 -32.85 6.21 -3.85
C PRO A 248 -32.54 6.16 -5.35
N ALA A 249 -33.17 5.23 -6.06
CA ALA A 249 -33.01 5.08 -7.51
C ALA A 249 -33.29 6.40 -8.27
N GLU A 250 -34.28 7.18 -7.82
CA GLU A 250 -34.57 8.51 -8.40
C GLU A 250 -33.40 9.48 -8.26
N LYS A 251 -32.65 9.44 -7.15
CA LYS A 251 -31.49 10.30 -6.95
C LYS A 251 -30.37 9.90 -7.90
N LEU A 252 -30.10 8.60 -8.02
CA LEU A 252 -29.11 8.07 -8.98
C LEU A 252 -29.47 8.42 -10.41
N ALA A 253 -30.75 8.30 -10.78
CA ALA A 253 -31.24 8.67 -12.11
C ALA A 253 -31.09 10.18 -12.39
N ARG A 254 -31.42 11.04 -11.41
CA ARG A 254 -31.20 12.49 -11.52
C ARG A 254 -29.72 12.81 -11.72
N MET A 255 -28.83 12.26 -10.91
CA MET A 255 -27.39 12.47 -11.03
C MET A 255 -26.86 12.01 -12.40
N LYS A 256 -27.29 10.83 -12.89
CA LYS A 256 -26.92 10.32 -14.22
C LYS A 256 -27.43 11.21 -15.36
N ALA A 257 -28.60 11.82 -15.20
CA ALA A 257 -29.19 12.69 -16.23
C ALA A 257 -28.57 14.09 -16.29
N SER A 258 -28.14 14.65 -15.16
CA SER A 258 -27.61 16.03 -15.10
C SER A 258 -26.08 16.11 -15.02
N GLY A 259 -25.40 15.01 -14.69
CA GLY A 259 -23.95 14.97 -14.52
C GLY A 259 -23.18 14.78 -15.83
N ALA A 260 -21.86 14.79 -15.71
CA ALA A 260 -20.94 14.45 -16.79
C ALA A 260 -21.07 12.96 -17.16
N PRO A 261 -20.76 12.59 -18.42
CA PRO A 261 -20.82 11.20 -18.87
C PRO A 261 -20.06 10.27 -17.89
N PRO A 262 -20.66 9.11 -17.54
CA PRO A 262 -20.02 8.18 -16.63
C PRO A 262 -18.74 7.60 -17.23
N GLY A 263 -17.77 7.29 -16.38
CA GLY A 263 -16.54 6.61 -16.78
C GLY A 263 -15.65 7.44 -17.71
N ASP A 264 -15.54 8.76 -17.49
CA ASP A 264 -14.60 9.60 -18.26
C ASP A 264 -13.17 9.03 -18.16
N LYS A 265 -12.51 8.98 -19.31
CA LYS A 265 -11.15 8.44 -19.48
C LYS A 265 -10.07 9.52 -19.32
N ASN A 266 -10.45 10.80 -19.32
CA ASN A 266 -9.55 11.94 -19.20
C ASN A 266 -9.29 12.30 -17.72
N VAL A 267 -8.84 11.32 -16.95
CA VAL A 267 -8.52 11.42 -15.51
C VAL A 267 -7.05 11.30 -15.19
#